data_AF-A0A0K0PWX5-F1
#
_entry.id   AF-A0A0K0PWX5-F1
#
_cell.length_a   1.000
_cell.length_b   1.000
_cell.length_c   1.000
_cell.angle_alpha   90.00
_cell.angle_beta   90.00
_cell.angle_gamma   90.00
#
_symmetry.space_group_name_H-M   'P 1'
#
loop_
_entity.id
_entity.type
_entity.pdbx_description
1 polymer ?
#
loop_
_entity_poly.entity_id
_entity_poly.type
_entity_poly.pdbx_seq_one_letter_code
_entity_poly.pdbx_strand_id
1 'polypeptide(L)'
;MNQSYFNLLGNITWLWMNSSLHKEWSCELLARNVIPAIENEQYMLLIDNGIPIAYCSWADLNLETEVKYIKDINSLTPEEWQSGDRRWIIDWVAPFGHSQLLYKKMCQKYADTLVRSIRFQPNQKSVGKIAYFKGGKLDKKTAKERFDKYQEELATALKNEFNFIK
;
A
#
# COMPACT_ATOMS: atom_id res chain seq x y z
N MET A 1 2.91 -9.88 21.92
CA MET A 1 3.42 -8.67 21.22
C MET A 1 4.77 -8.29 21.84
N ASN A 2 5.87 -8.33 21.08
CA ASN A 2 7.22 -8.06 21.59
C ASN A 2 7.43 -6.53 21.72
N GLN A 3 8.25 -6.06 22.66
CA GLN A 3 8.55 -4.63 22.87
C GLN A 3 9.06 -3.93 21.59
N SER A 4 9.69 -4.69 20.70
CA SER A 4 10.08 -4.23 19.35
C SER A 4 8.90 -3.75 18.50
N TYR A 5 7.71 -4.35 18.62
CA TYR A 5 6.54 -3.97 17.81
C TYR A 5 5.98 -2.62 18.23
N PHE A 6 5.97 -2.33 19.54
CA PHE A 6 5.56 -1.02 20.04
C PHE A 6 6.52 0.08 19.60
N ASN A 7 7.82 -0.19 19.55
CA ASN A 7 8.80 0.76 19.01
C ASN A 7 8.57 1.04 17.52
N LEU A 8 8.28 0.01 16.72
CA LEU A 8 7.92 0.17 15.31
C LEU A 8 6.65 1.00 15.14
N LEU A 9 5.59 0.66 15.88
CA LEU A 9 4.33 1.40 15.87
C LEU A 9 4.55 2.87 16.26
N GLY A 10 5.35 3.14 17.30
CA GLY A 10 5.70 4.49 17.72
C GLY A 10 6.42 5.29 16.64
N ASN A 11 7.42 4.69 15.98
CA ASN A 11 8.16 5.31 14.88
C ASN A 11 7.24 5.66 13.70
N ILE A 12 6.34 4.74 13.33
CA ILE A 12 5.40 4.94 12.21
C ILE A 12 4.35 5.99 12.55
N THR A 13 3.81 5.95 13.78
CA THR A 13 2.88 6.97 14.29
C THR A 13 3.51 8.35 14.24
N TRP A 14 4.76 8.49 14.68
CA TRP A 14 5.47 9.78 14.63
C TRP A 14 5.65 10.28 13.19
N LEU A 15 5.94 9.40 12.23
CA LEU A 15 5.96 9.77 10.81
C LEU A 15 4.59 10.24 10.29
N TRP A 16 3.50 9.59 10.69
CA TRP A 16 2.13 10.02 10.35
C TRP A 16 1.83 11.42 10.87
N MET A 17 2.15 11.67 12.15
CA MET A 17 1.95 12.97 12.80
C MET A 17 2.70 14.11 12.11
N ASN A 18 3.84 13.82 11.49
CA ASN A 18 4.64 14.80 10.74
C ASN A 18 4.22 14.94 9.26
N SER A 19 3.32 14.10 8.76
CA SER A 19 2.82 14.18 7.38
C SER A 19 1.55 15.03 7.31
N SER A 20 1.50 16.01 6.40
CA SER A 20 0.35 16.89 6.22
C SER A 20 -0.97 16.18 5.94
N LEU A 21 -0.94 14.99 5.32
CA LEU A 21 -2.12 14.17 5.02
C LEU A 21 -2.49 13.27 6.21
N HIS A 22 -1.57 12.37 6.59
CA HIS A 22 -1.80 11.32 7.60
C HIS A 22 -2.05 11.84 9.01
N LYS A 23 -1.61 13.06 9.37
CA LYS A 23 -1.81 13.62 10.72
C LYS A 23 -3.28 13.84 11.08
N GLU A 24 -4.16 13.95 10.08
CA GLU A 24 -5.60 14.15 10.27
C GLU A 24 -6.38 12.82 10.30
N TRP A 25 -5.71 11.69 10.10
CA TRP A 25 -6.35 10.37 10.08
C TRP A 25 -6.55 9.83 11.50
N SER A 26 -7.57 9.00 11.68
CA SER A 26 -7.93 8.47 13.01
C SER A 26 -6.92 7.44 13.52
N CYS A 27 -6.83 7.31 14.84
CA CYS A 27 -6.06 6.22 15.47
C CYS A 27 -6.58 4.83 15.06
N GLU A 28 -7.89 4.70 14.79
CA GLU A 28 -8.46 3.45 14.28
C GLU A 28 -7.85 3.09 12.92
N LEU A 29 -7.76 4.06 11.99
CA LEU A 29 -7.17 3.83 10.68
C LEU A 29 -5.68 3.51 10.78
N LEU A 30 -4.95 4.19 11.68
CA LEU A 30 -3.56 3.86 11.97
C LEU A 30 -3.42 2.41 12.45
N ALA A 31 -4.24 1.98 13.42
CA ALA A 31 -4.20 0.60 13.91
C ALA A 31 -4.52 -0.41 12.79
N ARG A 32 -5.56 -0.14 12.00
CA ARG A 32 -6.01 -1.00 10.88
C ARG A 32 -4.93 -1.15 9.81
N ASN A 33 -4.17 -0.10 9.49
CA ASN A 33 -3.15 -0.16 8.46
C ASN A 33 -1.78 -0.62 8.97
N VAL A 34 -1.38 -0.19 10.17
CA VAL A 34 0.01 -0.35 10.64
C VAL A 34 0.21 -1.66 11.38
N ILE A 35 -0.76 -2.12 12.18
CA ILE A 35 -0.61 -3.36 12.95
C ILE A 35 -0.43 -4.57 12.02
N PRO A 36 -1.28 -4.81 11.00
CA PRO A 36 -1.09 -5.94 10.12
C PRO A 36 0.17 -5.81 9.25
N ALA A 37 0.59 -4.59 8.92
CA ALA A 37 1.85 -4.38 8.22
C ALA A 37 3.05 -4.87 9.05
N ILE A 38 3.07 -4.56 10.34
CA ILE A 38 4.12 -4.99 11.27
C ILE A 38 4.05 -6.51 11.48
N GLU A 39 2.86 -7.05 11.77
CA GLU A 39 2.67 -8.48 12.06
C GLU A 39 3.04 -9.38 10.89
N ASN A 40 2.77 -8.94 9.66
CA ASN A 40 3.13 -9.66 8.43
C ASN A 40 4.52 -9.32 7.89
N GLU A 41 5.29 -8.46 8.56
CA GLU A 41 6.57 -7.93 8.08
C GLU A 41 6.49 -7.27 6.69
N GLN A 42 5.32 -6.75 6.33
CA GLN A 42 5.01 -6.12 5.05
C GLN A 42 5.15 -4.60 5.10
N TYR A 43 6.30 -4.16 5.56
CA TYR A 43 6.66 -2.76 5.63
C TYR A 43 8.13 -2.49 5.32
N MET A 44 8.42 -1.23 5.05
CA MET A 44 9.76 -0.69 5.00
C MET A 44 9.78 0.59 5.82
N LEU A 45 10.64 0.62 6.84
CA LEU A 45 10.93 1.81 7.64
C LEU A 45 12.38 2.22 7.37
N LEU A 46 12.58 3.46 6.94
CA LEU A 46 13.90 4.04 6.79
C LEU A 46 14.22 4.89 8.02
N ILE A 47 15.40 4.64 8.60
CA ILE A 47 15.92 5.36 9.76
C ILE A 47 17.25 6.00 9.35
N ASP A 48 17.42 7.28 9.68
CA ASP A 48 18.67 8.01 9.55
C ASP A 48 19.06 8.62 10.89
N ASN A 49 20.28 8.37 11.36
CA ASN A 49 20.79 8.83 12.65
C ASN A 49 19.83 8.56 13.84
N GLY A 50 19.17 7.41 13.85
CA GLY A 50 18.21 7.01 14.88
C GLY A 50 16.80 7.63 14.75
N ILE A 51 16.55 8.45 13.74
CA ILE A 51 15.28 9.11 13.48
C ILE A 51 14.58 8.43 12.28
N PRO A 52 13.30 8.02 12.40
CA PRO A 52 12.57 7.49 11.25
C PRO A 52 12.33 8.61 10.22
N ILE A 53 12.66 8.38 8.96
CA ILE A 53 12.58 9.41 7.90
C ILE A 53 11.55 9.10 6.81
N ALA A 54 11.18 7.83 6.65
CA ALA A 54 10.17 7.39 5.70
C ALA A 54 9.63 6.00 6.04
N TYR A 55 8.38 5.74 5.66
CA TYR A 55 7.68 4.48 5.86
C TYR A 55 6.79 4.16 4.65
N CYS A 56 6.72 2.89 4.28
CA CYS A 56 5.60 2.38 3.49
C CYS A 56 5.21 0.97 3.95
N SER A 57 3.97 0.60 3.66
CA SER A 57 3.41 -0.73 3.84
C SER A 57 2.77 -1.23 2.55
N TRP A 58 2.62 -2.55 2.44
CA TRP A 58 1.92 -3.17 1.32
C TRP A 58 1.11 -4.38 1.74
N ALA A 59 0.08 -4.69 0.97
CA ALA A 59 -0.68 -5.94 1.06
C ALA A 59 -0.51 -6.72 -0.26
N ASP A 60 -0.39 -8.04 -0.17
CA ASP A 60 -0.34 -8.95 -1.31
C ASP A 60 -1.70 -9.66 -1.43
N LEU A 61 -2.52 -9.16 -2.34
CA LEU A 61 -3.94 -9.54 -2.41
C LEU A 61 -4.18 -10.60 -3.48
N ASN A 62 -5.23 -11.42 -3.32
CA ASN A 62 -5.85 -12.09 -4.47
C ASN A 62 -6.87 -11.16 -5.16
N LEU A 63 -7.48 -11.62 -6.26
CA LEU A 63 -8.42 -10.79 -7.03
C LEU A 63 -9.71 -10.46 -6.24
N GLU A 64 -10.22 -11.39 -5.44
CA GLU A 64 -11.44 -11.20 -4.63
C GLU A 64 -11.23 -10.12 -3.56
N THR A 65 -10.15 -10.26 -2.78
CA THR A 65 -9.77 -9.28 -1.76
C THR A 65 -9.38 -7.93 -2.38
N GLU A 66 -8.77 -7.92 -3.57
CA GLU A 66 -8.51 -6.69 -4.31
C GLU A 66 -9.81 -5.95 -4.69
N VAL A 67 -10.83 -6.67 -5.18
CA VAL A 67 -12.13 -6.07 -5.51
C VAL A 67 -12.75 -5.43 -4.27
N LYS A 68 -12.71 -6.13 -3.13
CA LYS A 68 -13.15 -5.62 -1.83
C LYS A 68 -12.40 -4.33 -1.45
N TYR A 69 -11.07 -4.35 -1.51
CA TYR A 69 -10.21 -3.20 -1.19
C TYR A 69 -10.42 -1.98 -2.10
N ILE A 70 -10.66 -2.19 -3.40
CA ILE A 70 -10.88 -1.07 -4.34
C ILE A 70 -12.23 -0.39 -4.10
N LYS A 71 -13.24 -1.12 -3.60
CA LYS A 71 -14.54 -0.55 -3.22
C LYS A 71 -14.47 0.24 -1.93
N ASP A 72 -13.74 -0.26 -0.94
CA ASP A 72 -13.46 0.43 0.30
C ASP A 72 -12.01 0.20 0.71
N ILE A 73 -11.18 1.25 0.61
CA ILE A 73 -9.74 1.15 0.91
C ILE A 73 -9.45 0.86 2.38
N ASN A 74 -10.45 0.89 3.26
CA ASN A 74 -10.34 0.53 4.67
C ASN A 74 -10.93 -0.87 4.97
N SER A 75 -11.27 -1.66 3.95
CA SER A 75 -12.00 -2.93 4.14
C SER A 75 -11.13 -4.12 4.54
N LEU A 76 -9.80 -4.01 4.43
CA LEU A 76 -8.89 -5.13 4.64
C LEU A 76 -8.89 -5.59 6.11
N THR A 77 -9.08 -6.89 6.32
CA THR A 77 -8.81 -7.53 7.62
C THR A 77 -7.35 -7.96 7.72
N PRO A 78 -6.79 -8.21 8.92
CA PRO A 78 -5.39 -8.63 9.06
C PRO A 78 -5.01 -9.87 8.25
N GLU A 79 -5.92 -10.85 8.12
CA GLU A 79 -5.70 -12.11 7.41
C GLU A 79 -5.64 -11.92 5.88
N GLU A 80 -6.25 -10.85 5.38
CA GLU A 80 -6.36 -10.55 3.95
C GLU A 80 -5.06 -9.95 3.36
N TRP A 81 -4.12 -9.50 4.20
CA TRP A 81 -2.85 -8.87 3.80
C TRP A 81 -1.91 -9.77 2.99
N GLN A 82 -2.10 -11.09 3.09
CA GLN A 82 -1.31 -12.15 2.43
C GLN A 82 -2.17 -13.08 1.57
N SER A 83 -3.32 -12.60 1.10
CA SER A 83 -4.30 -13.42 0.39
C SER A 83 -3.88 -13.84 -1.02
N GLY A 84 -2.85 -13.24 -1.62
CA GLY A 84 -2.38 -13.57 -2.97
C GLY A 84 -1.04 -12.95 -3.36
N ASP A 85 -0.89 -12.60 -4.65
CA ASP A 85 0.37 -12.12 -5.25
C ASP A 85 0.26 -10.71 -5.86
N ARG A 86 -0.90 -10.05 -5.70
CA ARG A 86 -1.22 -8.77 -6.33
C ARG A 86 -0.91 -7.63 -5.36
N ARG A 87 0.33 -7.15 -5.39
CA ARG A 87 0.81 -6.14 -4.43
C ARG A 87 0.18 -4.76 -4.57
N TRP A 88 -0.31 -4.23 -3.45
CA TRP A 88 -0.81 -2.87 -3.27
C TRP A 88 -0.07 -2.13 -2.16
N ILE A 89 0.33 -0.89 -2.40
CA ILE A 89 0.77 0.02 -1.33
C ILE A 89 -0.45 0.45 -0.53
N ILE A 90 -0.37 0.25 0.79
CA ILE A 90 -1.39 0.68 1.75
C ILE A 90 -1.05 2.09 2.24
N ASP A 91 0.13 2.28 2.83
CA ASP A 91 0.62 3.60 3.22
C ASP A 91 1.93 3.99 2.53
N TRP A 92 2.08 5.28 2.26
CA TRP A 92 3.33 5.88 1.78
C TRP A 92 3.58 7.22 2.48
N VAL A 93 4.53 7.22 3.42
CA VAL A 93 4.74 8.32 4.36
C VAL A 93 6.21 8.74 4.32
N ALA A 94 6.50 9.92 3.77
CA ALA A 94 7.86 10.48 3.71
C ALA A 94 7.84 12.00 3.97
N PRO A 95 7.48 12.44 5.19
CA PRO A 95 7.16 13.83 5.50
C PRO A 95 8.33 14.79 5.31
N PHE A 96 9.57 14.29 5.36
CA PHE A 96 10.79 15.11 5.28
C PHE A 96 11.46 15.07 3.90
N GLY A 97 10.74 14.72 2.84
CA GLY A 97 11.25 14.74 1.46
C GLY A 97 11.95 13.46 0.98
N HIS A 98 11.98 12.40 1.78
CA HIS A 98 12.68 11.13 1.50
C HIS A 98 11.92 10.16 0.57
N SER A 99 10.86 10.62 -0.10
CA SER A 99 10.00 9.77 -0.94
C SER A 99 10.79 9.07 -2.05
N GLN A 100 11.72 9.77 -2.71
CA GLN A 100 12.54 9.17 -3.77
C GLN A 100 13.53 8.12 -3.25
N LEU A 101 14.06 8.32 -2.04
CA LEU A 101 14.92 7.33 -1.39
C LEU A 101 14.12 6.06 -1.07
N LEU A 102 12.92 6.22 -0.49
CA LEU A 102 12.01 5.11 -0.20
C LEU A 102 11.63 4.34 -1.48
N TYR A 103 11.30 5.07 -2.55
CA TYR A 103 11.04 4.49 -3.87
C TYR A 103 12.22 3.65 -4.39
N LYS A 104 13.44 4.19 -4.35
CA LYS A 104 14.64 3.48 -4.77
C LYS A 104 14.84 2.20 -3.96
N LYS A 105 14.67 2.26 -2.63
CA LYS A 105 14.81 1.10 -1.73
C LYS A 105 13.75 0.03 -2.01
N MET A 106 12.51 0.43 -2.26
CA MET A 106 11.44 -0.49 -2.66
C MET A 106 11.72 -1.18 -3.99
N CYS A 107 12.18 -0.43 -5.00
CA CYS A 107 12.55 -0.99 -6.30
C CYS A 107 13.74 -1.95 -6.21
N GLN A 108 14.64 -1.76 -5.23
CA GLN A 108 15.77 -2.67 -4.97
C GLN A 108 15.32 -3.94 -4.24
N LYS A 109 14.49 -3.81 -3.18
CA LYS A 109 13.97 -4.95 -2.40
C LYS A 109 13.08 -5.86 -3.26
N TYR A 110 12.25 -5.26 -4.11
CA TYR A 110 11.27 -5.95 -4.94
C TYR A 110 11.56 -5.77 -6.42
N ALA A 111 12.74 -6.22 -6.84
CA ALA A 111 13.30 -5.94 -8.14
C ALA A 111 12.49 -6.50 -9.33
N ASP A 112 11.74 -7.58 -9.12
CA ASP A 112 10.98 -8.29 -10.17
C ASP A 112 9.46 -8.16 -10.00
N THR A 113 9.02 -7.31 -9.06
CA THR A 113 7.61 -7.15 -8.69
C THR A 113 6.99 -5.93 -9.37
N LEU A 114 5.71 -6.04 -9.73
CA LEU A 114 4.84 -4.92 -10.07
C LEU A 114 4.06 -4.55 -8.82
N VAL A 115 4.05 -3.27 -8.47
CA VAL A 115 3.32 -2.77 -7.30
C VAL A 115 2.35 -1.70 -7.73
N ARG A 116 1.15 -1.69 -7.15
CA ARG A 116 0.11 -0.70 -7.44
C ARG A 116 -0.21 0.15 -6.22
N SER A 117 -0.79 1.31 -6.46
CA SER A 117 -1.29 2.21 -5.42
C SER A 117 -2.52 2.94 -5.95
N ILE A 118 -3.49 3.22 -5.09
CA ILE A 118 -4.65 4.04 -5.42
C ILE A 118 -4.52 5.39 -4.72
N ARG A 119 -4.83 6.47 -5.43
CA ARG A 119 -4.89 7.82 -4.85
C ARG A 119 -6.19 8.49 -5.24
N PHE A 120 -6.93 8.97 -4.24
CA PHE A 120 -8.11 9.80 -4.47
C PHE A 120 -7.68 11.25 -4.70
N GLN A 121 -8.37 11.94 -5.60
CA GLN A 121 -8.11 13.36 -5.80
C GLN A 121 -8.67 14.14 -4.60
N PRO A 122 -7.92 15.12 -4.04
CA PRO A 122 -8.39 15.92 -2.90
C PRO A 122 -9.76 16.57 -3.14
N ASN A 123 -10.04 16.97 -4.39
CA ASN A 123 -11.26 17.68 -4.78
C ASN A 123 -12.35 16.74 -5.33
N GLN A 124 -12.08 15.45 -5.51
CA GLN A 124 -13.03 14.45 -6.03
C GLN A 124 -12.79 13.09 -5.36
N LYS A 125 -13.46 12.86 -4.23
CA LYS A 125 -13.34 11.61 -3.45
C LYS A 125 -13.91 10.37 -4.16
N SER A 126 -14.66 10.54 -5.25
CA SER A 126 -15.27 9.43 -6.01
C SER A 126 -14.40 8.87 -7.14
N VAL A 127 -13.29 9.52 -7.50
CA VAL A 127 -12.41 9.07 -8.59
C VAL A 127 -11.01 8.78 -8.05
N GLY A 128 -10.72 7.49 -7.89
CA GLY A 128 -9.39 7.00 -7.55
C GLY A 128 -8.54 6.80 -8.81
N LYS A 129 -7.29 7.27 -8.80
CA LYS A 129 -6.30 6.96 -9.83
C LYS A 129 -5.42 5.81 -9.36
N ILE A 130 -5.44 4.70 -10.09
CA ILE A 130 -4.50 3.61 -9.89
C ILE A 130 -3.21 3.94 -10.63
N ALA A 131 -2.10 3.94 -9.90
CA ALA A 131 -0.75 4.01 -10.45
C ALA A 131 -0.04 2.67 -10.21
N TYR A 132 0.99 2.40 -11.01
CA TYR A 132 1.90 1.30 -10.78
C TYR A 132 3.35 1.76 -10.82
N PHE A 133 4.21 1.01 -10.15
CA PHE A 133 5.63 1.09 -10.32
C PHE A 133 6.22 -0.32 -10.44
N LYS A 134 7.40 -0.39 -11.05
CA LYS A 134 8.10 -1.62 -11.32
C LYS A 134 9.37 -1.70 -10.50
N GLY A 135 9.73 -2.91 -10.10
CA GLY A 135 11.05 -3.19 -9.57
C GLY A 135 12.19 -2.82 -10.52
N GLY A 136 13.41 -2.75 -9.98
CA GLY A 136 14.60 -2.35 -10.72
C GLY A 136 14.95 -3.29 -11.89
N LYS A 137 14.64 -4.58 -11.79
CA LYS A 137 14.98 -5.63 -12.78
C LYS A 137 13.85 -5.92 -13.77
N LEU A 138 12.60 -5.59 -13.43
CA LEU A 138 11.47 -5.75 -14.35
C LEU A 138 11.57 -4.73 -15.49
N ASP A 139 11.52 -5.16 -16.75
CA ASP A 139 11.54 -4.23 -17.88
C ASP A 139 10.19 -3.51 -18.04
N LYS A 140 10.18 -2.41 -18.79
CA LYS A 140 8.99 -1.55 -18.93
C LYS A 140 7.83 -2.26 -19.66
N LYS A 141 8.14 -3.11 -20.64
CA LYS A 141 7.14 -3.79 -21.46
C LYS A 141 6.43 -4.85 -20.61
N THR A 142 7.19 -5.74 -19.98
CA THR A 142 6.63 -6.78 -19.10
C THR A 142 5.84 -6.18 -17.94
N ALA A 143 6.33 -5.08 -17.34
CA ALA A 143 5.60 -4.39 -16.29
C ALA A 143 4.25 -3.84 -16.77
N LYS A 144 4.20 -3.24 -17.97
CA LYS A 144 2.97 -2.71 -18.56
C LYS A 144 1.99 -3.82 -18.91
N GLU A 145 2.45 -4.91 -19.52
CA GLU A 145 1.62 -6.07 -19.85
C GLU A 145 1.01 -6.70 -18.60
N ARG A 146 1.81 -6.87 -17.52
CA ARG A 146 1.30 -7.38 -16.24
C ARG A 146 0.29 -6.41 -15.62
N PHE A 147 0.55 -5.10 -15.68
CA PHE A 147 -0.39 -4.10 -15.17
C PHE A 147 -1.71 -4.12 -15.93
N ASP A 148 -1.67 -4.20 -17.27
CA ASP A 148 -2.88 -4.21 -18.11
C ASP A 148 -3.72 -5.45 -17.85
N LYS A 149 -3.08 -6.63 -17.76
CA LYS A 149 -3.75 -7.87 -17.38
C LYS A 149 -4.46 -7.72 -16.03
N TYR A 150 -3.77 -7.17 -15.03
CA TYR A 150 -4.35 -6.95 -13.72
C TYR A 150 -5.54 -5.98 -13.74
N GLN A 151 -5.48 -4.92 -14.56
CA GLN A 151 -6.59 -3.98 -14.72
C GLN A 151 -7.80 -4.60 -15.43
N GLU A 152 -7.57 -5.42 -16.45
CA GLU A 152 -8.63 -6.12 -17.17
C GLU A 152 -9.36 -7.12 -16.27
N GLU A 153 -8.61 -7.92 -15.51
CA GLU A 153 -9.16 -8.86 -14.52
C GLU A 153 -9.99 -8.14 -13.45
N LEU A 154 -9.45 -7.05 -12.90
CA LEU A 154 -10.14 -6.23 -11.90
C LEU A 154 -11.43 -5.60 -12.46
N ALA A 155 -11.36 -5.00 -13.66
CA ALA A 155 -12.52 -4.39 -14.29
C ALA A 155 -13.61 -5.42 -14.60
N THR A 156 -13.23 -6.63 -15.02
CA THR A 156 -14.16 -7.73 -15.29
C THR A 156 -14.81 -8.22 -14.00
N ALA A 157 -14.03 -8.44 -12.94
CA ALA A 157 -14.56 -8.87 -11.65
C ALA A 157 -15.53 -7.85 -11.04
N LEU A 158 -15.17 -6.55 -11.09
CA LEU A 158 -16.05 -5.47 -10.65
C LEU A 158 -17.39 -5.47 -11.41
N LYS A 159 -17.35 -5.57 -12.75
CA LYS A 159 -18.57 -5.62 -13.59
C LYS A 159 -19.45 -6.84 -13.26
N ASN A 160 -18.84 -8.01 -13.06
CA ASN A 160 -19.57 -9.23 -12.78
C ASN A 160 -20.34 -9.14 -11.48
N GLU A 161 -19.75 -8.62 -10.39
CA GLU A 161 -20.47 -8.43 -9.13
C GLU A 161 -21.67 -7.48 -9.26
N PHE A 162 -21.56 -6.39 -10.05
CA PHE A 162 -22.71 -5.51 -10.30
C PHE A 162 -23.88 -6.22 -11.00
N ASN A 163 -23.59 -7.26 -11.80
CA ASN A 163 -24.63 -8.05 -12.48
C ASN A 163 -25.34 -9.05 -11.54
N PHE A 164 -24.75 -9.40 -10.39
CA PHE A 164 -25.36 -10.31 -9.40
C PHE A 164 -26.22 -9.60 -8.35
N ILE A 165 -26.21 -8.26 -8.27
CA ILE A 165 -27.06 -7.48 -7.35
C ILE A 165 -28.39 -7.06 -8.04
N LYS A 166 -29.00 -7.98 -8.80
CA LYS A 166 -30.35 -7.77 -9.38
C LYS A 166 -31.41 -8.49 -8.57
#